data_AF-A0A1D1YSA5-F1
#
_entry.id   AF-A0A1D1YSA5-F1
#
_cell.length_a   1.000
_cell.length_b   1.000
_cell.length_c   1.000
_cell.angle_alpha   90.00
_cell.angle_beta   90.00
_cell.angle_gamma   90.00
#
_symmetry.space_group_name_H-M   'P 1'
#
loop_
_entity.id
_entity.type
_entity.pdbx_description
1 polymer ?
#
loop_
_entity_poly.entity_id
_entity_poly.type
_entity_poly.pdbx_seq_one_letter_code
_entity_poly.pdbx_strand_id
1 'polypeptide(L)'
;MLIRRCVHGGVRRDEVQKLFPDEVSPELQRLLTLLLQKFQREWREDAHRDQVSVPRLKAMTWNMANQSTASGDHVAVLNLKLQGDAQSLSRETEVKFQLTKETLETMLGSMYCIRDQFSEVDTPNGHPQPQETA
;
A
#
# COMPACT_ATOMS: atom_id res chain seq x y z
N MET A 1 12.85 -8.92 7.29
CA MET A 1 12.31 -9.10 5.91
C MET A 1 12.33 -10.55 5.40
N LEU A 2 12.69 -11.57 6.19
CA LEU A 2 12.74 -12.97 5.72
C LEU A 2 11.35 -13.64 5.72
N ILE A 3 10.64 -13.61 6.86
CA ILE A 3 9.29 -14.17 7.00
C ILE A 3 8.32 -13.56 5.97
N ARG A 4 8.33 -12.22 5.84
CA ARG A 4 7.51 -11.52 4.83
C ARG A 4 7.81 -12.00 3.40
N ARG A 5 9.08 -12.24 3.05
CA ARG A 5 9.49 -12.76 1.73
C ARG A 5 9.09 -14.23 1.54
N CYS A 6 9.19 -15.08 2.56
CA CYS A 6 8.72 -16.47 2.51
C CYS A 6 7.20 -16.56 2.31
N VAL A 7 6.45 -15.66 2.95
CA VAL A 7 4.97 -15.63 2.88
C VAL A 7 4.50 -15.05 1.54
N HIS A 8 5.01 -13.89 1.13
CA HIS A 8 4.49 -13.15 -0.04
C HIS A 8 5.23 -13.44 -1.35
N GLY A 9 6.50 -13.85 -1.30
CA GLY A 9 7.39 -13.93 -2.45
C GLY A 9 7.45 -15.27 -3.18
N GLY A 10 6.62 -16.25 -2.80
CA GLY A 10 6.55 -17.55 -3.49
C GLY A 10 7.85 -18.36 -3.48
N VAL A 11 8.73 -18.15 -2.49
CA VAL A 11 10.06 -18.76 -2.42
C VAL A 11 9.94 -20.29 -2.37
N ARG A 12 10.53 -20.98 -3.34
CA ARG A 12 10.57 -22.46 -3.38
C ARG A 12 11.53 -23.00 -2.32
N ARG A 13 11.36 -24.25 -1.87
CA ARG A 13 12.16 -24.84 -0.77
C ARG A 13 13.67 -24.76 -1.00
N ASP A 14 14.09 -24.88 -2.25
CA ASP A 14 15.47 -24.80 -2.75
C ASP A 14 16.02 -23.37 -2.82
N GLU A 15 15.15 -22.35 -2.76
CA GLU A 15 15.53 -20.94 -2.84
C GLU A 15 15.62 -20.30 -1.44
N VAL A 16 14.96 -20.86 -0.43
CA VAL A 16 15.04 -20.36 0.96
C VAL A 16 16.48 -20.36 1.48
N GLN A 17 17.26 -21.37 1.09
CA GLN A 17 18.68 -21.49 1.46
C GLN A 17 19.53 -20.33 0.92
N LYS A 18 19.12 -19.71 -0.19
CA LYS A 18 19.83 -18.57 -0.81
C LYS A 18 19.52 -17.24 -0.13
N LEU A 19 18.61 -17.23 0.86
CA LEU A 19 18.21 -16.03 1.58
C LEU A 19 19.04 -15.78 2.85
N PHE A 20 19.85 -16.76 3.26
CA PHE A 20 20.72 -16.64 4.43
C PHE A 20 22.10 -16.16 4.00
N PRO A 21 22.72 -15.25 4.75
CA PRO A 21 24.06 -14.77 4.47
C PRO A 21 25.12 -15.76 5.03
N ASP A 22 26.34 -15.72 4.50
CA ASP A 22 27.38 -16.74 4.73
C ASP A 22 27.90 -16.78 6.18
N GLU A 23 27.62 -15.75 6.98
CA GLU A 23 27.98 -15.67 8.40
C GLU A 23 27.09 -16.54 9.29
N VAL A 24 25.96 -17.04 8.76
CA VAL A 24 25.05 -17.92 9.49
C VAL A 24 25.56 -19.36 9.42
N SER A 25 25.70 -20.01 10.58
CA SER A 25 26.18 -21.39 10.60
C SER A 25 25.23 -22.35 9.87
N PRO A 26 25.75 -23.42 9.24
CA PRO A 26 24.94 -24.37 8.48
C PRO A 26 23.81 -25.02 9.29
N GLU A 27 24.05 -25.27 10.58
CA GLU A 27 23.04 -25.87 11.46
C GLU A 27 21.91 -24.88 11.78
N LEU A 28 22.24 -23.61 12.02
CA LEU A 28 21.23 -22.57 12.25
C LEU A 28 20.40 -22.33 10.98
N GLN A 29 21.06 -22.28 9.82
CA GLN A 29 20.40 -22.18 8.52
C GLN A 29 19.43 -23.35 8.26
N ARG A 30 19.83 -24.57 8.61
CA ARG A 30 18.98 -25.77 8.52
C ARG A 30 17.75 -25.66 9.42
N LEU A 31 17.93 -25.29 10.68
CA LEU A 31 16.85 -25.13 11.66
C LEU A 31 15.87 -24.02 11.25
N LEU A 32 16.39 -22.85 10.84
CA LEU A 32 15.57 -21.74 10.35
C LEU A 32 14.78 -22.13 9.10
N THR A 33 15.41 -22.84 8.15
CA THR A 33 14.72 -23.35 6.96
C THR A 33 13.56 -24.28 7.34
N LEU A 34 13.78 -25.20 8.28
CA LEU A 34 12.73 -26.11 8.77
C LEU A 34 11.57 -25.36 9.42
N LEU A 35 11.86 -24.38 10.27
CA LEU A 35 10.84 -23.56 10.92
C LEU A 35 10.04 -22.74 9.90
N LEU A 36 10.72 -22.06 8.97
CA LEU A 36 10.07 -21.28 7.92
C LEU A 36 9.16 -22.15 7.05
N GLN A 37 9.60 -23.35 6.67
CA GLN A 37 8.80 -24.30 5.90
C GLN A 37 7.59 -24.82 6.68
N LYS A 38 7.76 -25.11 7.98
CA LYS A 38 6.70 -25.63 8.85
C LYS A 38 5.51 -24.67 8.93
N PHE A 39 5.78 -23.38 9.11
CA PHE A 39 4.75 -22.36 9.28
C PHE A 39 4.36 -21.64 7.99
N GLN A 40 5.04 -21.93 6.87
CA GLN A 40 4.83 -21.23 5.60
C GLN A 40 3.38 -21.27 5.11
N ARG A 41 2.72 -22.44 5.21
CA ARG A 41 1.35 -22.61 4.73
C ARG A 41 0.38 -21.81 5.59
N GLU A 42 0.48 -21.95 6.91
CA GLU A 42 -0.36 -21.25 7.88
C GLU A 42 -0.22 -19.73 7.71
N TRP A 43 1.00 -19.20 7.68
CA TRP A 43 1.21 -17.77 7.45
C TRP A 43 0.76 -17.28 6.07
N ARG A 44 0.78 -18.14 5.05
CA ARG A 44 0.26 -17.80 3.71
C ARG A 44 -1.27 -17.75 3.72
N GLU A 45 -1.91 -18.69 4.39
CA GLU A 45 -3.36 -18.71 4.56
C GLU A 45 -3.80 -17.51 5.39
N ASP A 46 -3.14 -17.24 6.51
CA ASP A 46 -3.40 -16.05 7.33
C ASP A 46 -3.18 -14.76 6.55
N ALA A 47 -2.06 -14.62 5.83
CA ALA A 47 -1.81 -13.44 5.00
C ALA A 47 -2.79 -13.30 3.82
N HIS A 48 -3.30 -14.41 3.27
CA HIS A 48 -4.34 -14.38 2.26
C HIS A 48 -5.70 -14.01 2.86
N ARG A 49 -6.00 -14.45 4.08
CA ARG A 49 -7.24 -14.10 4.80
C ARG A 49 -7.23 -12.65 5.28
N ASP A 50 -6.07 -12.18 5.72
CA ASP A 50 -5.80 -10.79 6.10
C ASP A 50 -5.53 -9.90 4.89
N GLN A 51 -5.57 -10.46 3.67
CA GLN A 51 -5.51 -9.66 2.45
C GLN A 51 -6.82 -8.88 2.32
N VAL A 52 -6.89 -7.76 3.06
CA VAL A 52 -7.93 -6.77 2.91
C VAL A 52 -7.76 -6.22 1.50
N SER A 53 -8.66 -6.62 0.60
CA SER A 53 -8.70 -6.04 -0.74
C SER A 53 -9.05 -4.57 -0.57
N VAL A 54 -8.05 -3.70 -0.69
CA VAL A 54 -8.29 -2.25 -0.70
C VAL A 54 -8.96 -1.94 -2.02
N PRO A 55 -10.18 -1.37 -2.02
CA PRO A 55 -10.85 -1.04 -3.26
C PRO A 55 -10.04 0.01 -4.03
N ARG A 56 -9.93 -0.18 -5.34
CA ARG A 56 -9.26 0.77 -6.23
C ARG A 56 -10.26 1.78 -6.75
N LEU A 57 -9.85 3.05 -6.82
CA LEU A 57 -10.66 4.07 -7.47
C LEU A 57 -10.65 3.84 -9.00
N LYS A 58 -11.84 3.63 -9.58
CA LYS A 58 -12.02 3.42 -11.03
C LYS A 58 -12.44 4.70 -11.74
N ALA A 59 -13.34 5.46 -11.14
CA ALA A 59 -13.81 6.73 -11.68
C ALA A 59 -14.25 7.68 -10.56
N MET A 60 -14.21 8.97 -10.85
CA MET A 60 -14.58 10.04 -9.94
C MET A 60 -15.38 11.07 -10.73
N THR A 61 -16.55 11.47 -10.22
CA THR A 61 -17.38 12.51 -10.84
C THR A 61 -17.87 13.50 -9.80
N TRP A 62 -18.04 14.75 -10.22
CA TRP A 62 -18.37 15.87 -9.36
C TRP A 62 -19.59 16.62 -9.91
N ASN A 63 -20.45 17.11 -9.01
CA ASN A 63 -21.47 18.10 -9.33
C ASN A 63 -21.58 19.16 -8.24
N MET A 64 -22.05 20.36 -8.60
CA MET A 64 -22.44 21.38 -7.64
C MET A 64 -23.93 21.23 -7.32
N ALA A 65 -24.26 21.02 -6.04
CA ALA A 65 -25.64 21.09 -5.59
C ALA A 65 -25.99 22.55 -5.30
N ASN A 66 -26.89 23.11 -6.11
CA ASN A 66 -27.49 24.40 -5.82
C ASN A 66 -28.56 24.19 -4.75
N GLN A 67 -28.18 24.31 -3.47
CA GLN A 67 -29.17 24.33 -2.40
C GLN A 67 -29.92 25.67 -2.49
N SER A 68 -31.20 25.62 -2.84
CA SER A 68 -32.10 26.77 -2.92
C SER A 68 -32.51 27.25 -1.51
N THR A 69 -31.52 27.54 -0.67
CA THR A 69 -31.70 28.17 0.64
C THR A 69 -31.03 29.53 0.62
N ALA A 70 -31.67 30.52 1.25
CA ALA A 70 -31.29 31.93 1.22
C ALA A 70 -29.88 32.26 1.77
N SER A 71 -29.07 31.26 2.13
CA SER A 71 -27.75 31.38 2.75
C SER A 71 -26.55 31.28 1.79
N GLY A 72 -26.72 30.96 0.50
CA GLY A 72 -25.61 31.00 -0.47
C GLY A 72 -24.54 29.90 -0.31
N ASP A 73 -24.78 28.90 0.54
CA ASP A 73 -23.86 27.79 0.76
C ASP A 73 -23.91 26.81 -0.41
N HIS A 74 -22.99 26.97 -1.36
CA HIS A 74 -22.74 26.01 -2.42
C HIS A 74 -22.04 24.78 -1.84
N VAL A 75 -22.74 23.66 -1.87
CA VAL A 75 -22.19 22.35 -1.48
C VAL A 75 -21.97 21.56 -2.75
N ALA A 76 -20.86 20.86 -2.78
CA ALA A 76 -20.57 19.99 -3.89
C ALA A 76 -20.79 18.53 -3.55
N VAL A 77 -21.12 17.72 -4.56
CA VAL A 77 -21.30 16.29 -4.42
C VAL A 77 -20.23 15.59 -5.22
N LEU A 78 -19.44 14.79 -4.52
CA LEU A 78 -18.43 13.95 -5.11
C LEU A 78 -18.88 12.49 -5.10
N ASN A 79 -18.70 11.81 -6.22
CA ASN A 79 -19.09 10.42 -6.43
C ASN A 79 -17.83 9.65 -6.80
N LEU A 80 -17.53 8.59 -6.05
CA LEU A 80 -16.42 7.69 -6.30
C LEU A 80 -16.96 6.34 -6.72
N LYS A 81 -16.45 5.81 -7.83
CA LYS A 81 -16.66 4.42 -8.24
C LYS A 81 -15.43 3.61 -7.85
N LEU A 82 -15.66 2.63 -6.99
CA LEU A 82 -14.65 1.77 -6.41
C LEU A 82 -14.77 0.36 -7.00
N GLN A 83 -13.64 -0.26 -7.32
CA GLN A 83 -13.54 -1.62 -7.83
C GLN A 83 -12.78 -2.50 -6.83
N GLY A 84 -13.37 -3.63 -6.44
CA GLY A 84 -12.67 -4.65 -5.63
C GLY A 84 -11.68 -5.47 -6.45
N ASP A 85 -10.59 -5.92 -5.82
CA ASP A 85 -9.50 -6.69 -6.47
C ASP A 85 -9.82 -8.19 -6.63
N ALA A 86 -11.06 -8.61 -6.32
CA ALA A 86 -11.48 -10.00 -6.45
C ALA A 86 -11.69 -10.35 -7.93
N GLN A 87 -10.74 -11.11 -8.47
CA GLN A 87 -10.57 -11.51 -9.87
C GLN A 87 -11.79 -12.19 -10.53
N SER A 88 -12.84 -12.53 -9.79
CA SER A 88 -14.00 -13.29 -10.28
C SER A 88 -15.35 -12.57 -10.26
N LEU A 89 -15.50 -11.42 -9.61
CA LEU A 89 -16.74 -10.62 -9.71
C LEU A 89 -16.44 -9.16 -9.35
N SER A 90 -16.28 -8.31 -10.37
CA SER A 90 -16.09 -6.86 -10.21
C SER A 90 -17.38 -6.22 -9.69
N ARG A 91 -17.65 -6.33 -8.39
CA ARG A 91 -18.71 -5.57 -7.73
C ARG A 91 -18.25 -4.13 -7.60
N GLU A 92 -18.71 -3.27 -8.50
CA GLU A 92 -18.50 -1.84 -8.38
C GLU A 92 -19.30 -1.31 -7.18
N THR A 93 -18.64 -0.53 -6.34
CA THR A 93 -19.29 0.19 -5.24
C THR A 93 -19.25 1.67 -5.55
N GLU A 94 -20.40 2.34 -5.48
CA GLU A 94 -20.48 3.80 -5.61
C GLU A 94 -20.62 4.43 -4.22
N VAL A 95 -19.77 5.40 -3.92
CA VAL A 95 -19.80 6.17 -2.66
C VAL A 95 -20.01 7.63 -3.02
N LYS A 96 -20.97 8.28 -2.36
CA LYS A 96 -21.32 9.68 -2.58
C LYS A 96 -21.16 10.47 -1.30
N PHE A 97 -20.56 11.64 -1.39
CA PHE A 97 -20.37 12.53 -0.25
C PHE A 97 -20.52 13.97 -0.66
N GLN A 98 -20.96 14.77 0.30
CA GLN A 98 -21.10 16.20 0.16
C GLN A 98 -19.86 16.90 0.75
N LEU A 99 -19.37 17.90 0.05
CA LEU A 99 -18.18 18.65 0.42
C LEU A 99 -18.50 20.14 0.47
N THR A 100 -18.12 20.77 1.57
CA THR A 100 -18.01 22.22 1.65
C THR A 100 -16.69 22.68 1.01
N LYS A 101 -16.55 23.99 0.79
CA LYS A 101 -15.29 24.58 0.33
C LYS A 101 -14.11 24.22 1.24
N GLU A 102 -14.27 24.40 2.55
CA GLU A 102 -13.22 24.14 3.55
C GLU A 102 -12.77 22.66 3.57
N THR A 103 -13.73 21.73 3.50
CA THR A 103 -13.41 20.29 3.47
C THR A 103 -12.68 19.91 2.18
N LEU A 104 -13.08 20.49 1.04
CA LEU A 104 -12.40 20.26 -0.23
C LEU A 104 -10.96 20.79 -0.21
N GLU A 105 -10.75 22.00 0.31
CA GLU A 105 -9.41 22.59 0.45
C GLU A 105 -8.51 21.72 1.33
N THR A 106 -9.03 21.21 2.45
CA THR A 106 -8.32 20.29 3.36
C THR A 106 -7.98 18.96 2.67
N MET A 107 -8.91 18.42 1.88
CA MET A 107 -8.70 17.18 1.11
C MET A 107 -7.60 17.36 0.06
N LEU A 108 -7.61 18.47 -0.68
CA LEU A 108 -6.59 18.78 -1.68
C LEU A 108 -5.21 18.99 -1.06
N GLY A 109 -5.12 19.68 0.09
CA GLY A 109 -3.88 19.82 0.84
C GLY A 109 -3.30 18.46 1.27
N SER A 110 -4.17 17.56 1.74
CA SER A 110 -3.77 16.20 2.09
C SER A 110 -3.29 15.40 0.88
N MET A 111 -3.98 15.50 -0.26
CA MET A 111 -3.57 14.82 -1.50
C MET A 111 -2.21 15.31 -2.03
N TYR A 112 -1.93 16.61 -1.90
CA TYR A 112 -0.63 17.19 -2.27
C TYR A 112 0.49 16.63 -1.39
N CYS A 113 0.27 16.60 -0.07
CA CYS A 113 1.20 15.99 0.89
C CYS A 113 1.46 14.50 0.61
N ILE A 114 0.41 13.74 0.27
CA ILE A 114 0.54 12.33 -0.12
C ILE A 114 1.40 12.20 -1.38
N ARG A 115 1.12 13.00 -2.42
CA ARG A 115 1.88 12.98 -3.67
C ARG A 115 3.37 13.23 -3.44
N ASP A 116 3.71 14.19 -2.59
CA ASP A 116 5.10 14.55 -2.31
C ASP A 116 5.83 13.40 -1.62
N GLN A 117 5.21 12.76 -0.62
CA GLN A 117 5.77 11.57 0.05
C GLN A 117 6.06 10.39 -0.89
N PHE A 118 5.24 10.21 -1.93
CA PHE A 118 5.45 9.16 -2.93
C PHE A 118 6.46 9.55 -4.02
N SER A 119 6.81 10.84 -4.15
CA SER A 119 7.77 11.33 -5.13
C SER A 119 9.22 11.31 -4.65
N GLU A 120 9.47 11.33 -3.33
CA GLU A 120 10.83 11.38 -2.74
C GLU A 120 11.57 10.03 -2.73
N VAL A 121 11.08 9.00 -3.43
CA VAL A 121 11.68 7.64 -3.40
C VAL A 121 12.78 7.43 -4.46
N ASP A 122 13.08 8.41 -5.32
CA ASP A 122 14.12 8.33 -6.35
C ASP A 122 15.41 9.12 -6.02
N THR A 123 16.07 8.80 -4.90
CA THR A 123 17.51 9.12 -4.76
C THR A 123 18.30 7.90 -4.28
N PRO A 124 19.00 7.18 -5.17
CA PRO A 124 20.02 6.24 -4.76
C PRO A 124 21.29 6.99 -4.36
N ASN A 125 21.65 6.88 -3.08
CA ASN A 125 23.03 6.78 -2.59
C ASN A 125 23.98 7.97 -2.92
N GLY A 126 23.86 9.07 -2.16
CA GLY A 126 24.91 10.08 -2.05
C GLY A 126 25.93 9.71 -0.98
N HIS A 127 27.03 9.10 -1.40
CA HIS A 127 28.22 8.86 -0.55
C HIS A 127 28.87 10.21 -0.17
N PRO A 128 29.05 10.57 1.11
CA PRO A 128 29.90 11.69 1.46
C PRO A 128 31.37 11.24 1.39
N GLN A 129 32.07 11.70 0.37
CA GLN A 129 33.52 11.61 0.27
C GLN A 129 34.15 12.47 1.40
N PRO A 130 35.06 11.92 2.24
CA PRO A 130 35.76 12.71 3.24
C PRO A 130 36.78 13.63 2.54
N GLN A 131 36.75 14.91 2.87
CA GLN A 131 37.80 15.85 2.48
C GLN A 131 39.02 15.62 3.36
N GLU A 132 40.14 15.20 2.76
CA GLU A 132 41.47 15.34 3.35
C GLU A 132 41.87 16.81 3.31
N THR A 133 42.25 17.36 4.46
CA THR A 133 42.93 18.65 4.55
C THR A 133 44.35 18.39 5.00
N ALA A 134 45.31 18.91 4.23
CA ALA A 134 46.73 18.99 4.55
C ALA A 134 47.02 19.91 5.74
#